data_AF-A0A345Y130-F1
#
_entry.id   AF-A0A345Y130-F1
#
_cell.length_a   1.000
_cell.length_b   1.000
_cell.length_c   1.000
_cell.angle_alpha   90.00
_cell.angle_beta   90.00
_cell.angle_gamma   90.00
#
_symmetry.space_group_name_H-M   'P 1'
#
loop_
_entity.id
_entity.type
_entity.pdbx_description
1 polymer ?
#
loop_
_entity_poly.entity_id
_entity_poly.type
_entity_poly.pdbx_seq_one_letter_code
_entity_poly.pdbx_strand_id
1 'polypeptide(L)' 'MANHGFDPATAGALTETGTADAVSFARHYIANPDLVTRLALGRELAPGDPNTYYTGGAGGYVDYPTADLAERHP' A
#
# COMPACT_ATOMS: atom_id res chain seq x y z
N MET A 1 10.32 -8.21 -12.77
CA MET A 1 9.93 -7.32 -11.64
C MET A 1 9.86 -5.87 -12.11
N ALA A 2 8.84 -5.10 -11.70
CA ALA A 2 8.67 -3.68 -12.03
C ALA A 2 8.41 -2.81 -10.79
N ASN A 3 8.86 -1.55 -10.83
CA ASN A 3 8.64 -0.54 -9.79
C ASN A 3 8.57 0.86 -10.42
N HIS A 4 7.39 1.49 -10.46
CA HIS A 4 7.23 2.84 -11.02
C HIS A 4 6.08 3.65 -10.40
N GLY A 5 5.72 3.36 -9.15
CA GLY A 5 4.59 4.04 -8.50
C GLY A 5 3.23 3.65 -9.08
N PHE A 6 3.13 2.44 -9.64
CA PHE A 6 1.88 1.86 -10.08
C PHE A 6 0.84 1.87 -8.96
N ASP A 7 -0.40 2.18 -9.33
CA ASP A 7 -1.56 1.81 -8.54
C ASP A 7 -1.85 0.30 -8.73
N PRO A 8 -2.71 -0.30 -7.89
CA PRO A 8 -2.96 -1.74 -7.95
C PRO A 8 -3.52 -2.24 -9.29
N ALA A 9 -4.32 -1.42 -9.97
CA ALA A 9 -4.96 -1.82 -11.23
C ALA A 9 -3.91 -1.89 -12.35
N THR A 10 -3.07 -0.87 -12.47
CA THR A 10 -1.98 -0.85 -13.45
C THR A 10 -0.92 -1.91 -13.16
N ALA A 11 -0.68 -2.23 -11.89
CA ALA A 11 0.22 -3.32 -11.51
C ALA A 11 -0.32 -4.70 -11.89
N GLY A 12 -1.62 -4.96 -11.71
CA GLY A 12 -2.26 -6.21 -12.11
C GLY A 12 -2.12 -6.47 -13.61
N ALA A 13 -2.39 -5.45 -14.42
CA ALA A 13 -2.25 -5.54 -15.88
C ALA A 13 -0.84 -5.97 -16.32
N LEU A 14 0.22 -5.46 -15.69
CA LEU A 14 1.61 -5.82 -16.03
C LEU A 14 1.92 -7.30 -15.77
N THR A 15 1.31 -7.87 -14.73
CA THR A 15 1.47 -9.30 -14.42
C THR A 15 0.66 -10.17 -15.37
N GLU A 16 -0.57 -9.78 -15.70
CA GLU A 16 -1.44 -10.50 -16.62
C GLU A 16 -0.89 -10.54 -18.04
N THR A 17 -0.27 -9.45 -18.51
CA THR A 17 0.35 -9.38 -19.84
C THR A 17 1.73 -10.05 -19.90
N GLY A 18 2.26 -10.55 -18.77
CA GLY A 18 3.62 -11.08 -18.68
C GLY A 18 4.71 -10.02 -18.85
N THR A 19 4.37 -8.73 -18.76
CA THR A 19 5.35 -7.63 -18.82
C THR A 19 6.23 -7.60 -17.57
N ALA A 20 5.72 -8.05 -16.43
CA ALA A 20 6.52 -8.26 -15.22
C ALA A 20 6.02 -9.46 -14.42
N ASP A 21 6.93 -10.27 -13.89
CA ASP A 21 6.57 -11.41 -13.01
C ASP A 21 6.09 -10.98 -11.62
N ALA A 22 6.41 -9.73 -11.22
CA ALA A 22 6.05 -9.15 -9.94
C ALA A 22 6.15 -7.61 -9.99
N VAL A 23 5.36 -6.94 -9.14
CA VAL A 23 5.38 -5.48 -8.96
C VAL A 23 5.63 -5.15 -7.49
N SER A 24 6.54 -4.22 -7.21
CA SER A 24 6.81 -3.75 -5.85
C SER A 24 6.10 -2.44 -5.54
N PHE A 25 5.58 -2.30 -4.33
CA PHE A 25 4.90 -1.09 -3.86
C PHE A 25 5.62 -0.51 -2.63
N ALA A 26 6.13 0.71 -2.74
CA ALA A 26 6.77 1.40 -1.61
C ALA A 26 5.76 2.27 -0.84
N ARG A 27 5.34 3.40 -1.42
CA ARG A 27 4.45 4.38 -0.76
C ARG A 27 3.13 3.79 -0.27
N HIS A 28 2.53 2.88 -1.03
CA HIS A 28 1.32 2.19 -0.60
C HIS A 28 1.56 1.35 0.66
N TYR A 29 2.71 0.68 0.78
CA TYR A 29 3.03 -0.16 1.93
C TYR A 29 3.36 0.63 3.19
N ILE A 30 3.86 1.87 3.06
CA ILE A 30 4.11 2.75 4.22
C ILE A 30 2.80 2.97 5.01
N ALA A 31 1.72 3.35 4.32
CA ALA A 31 0.45 3.69 4.95
C ALA A 31 -0.51 2.51 5.14
N ASN A 32 -0.20 1.36 4.53
CA ASN A 32 -1.05 0.17 4.51
C ASN A 32 -0.21 -1.04 4.92
N PRO A 33 -0.01 -1.29 6.23
CA PRO A 33 0.77 -2.45 6.68
C PRO A 33 0.18 -3.79 6.21
N ASP A 34 -1.13 -3.79 5.91
CA ASP A 34 -1.92 -4.90 5.39
C ASP A 34 -2.21 -4.78 3.89
N LEU A 35 -1.36 -4.08 3.12
CA LEU A 35 -1.58 -3.79 1.69
C LEU A 35 -2.02 -5.01 0.89
N VAL A 36 -1.34 -6.15 1.05
CA VAL A 36 -1.67 -7.39 0.32
C VAL A 36 -3.12 -7.83 0.56
N THR A 37 -3.58 -7.79 1.81
CA THR A 37 -4.96 -8.14 2.17
C THR A 37 -5.94 -7.14 1.57
N ARG A 38 -5.62 -5.84 1.59
CA ARG A 38 -6.46 -4.82 0.95
C ARG A 38 -6.60 -5.06 -0.55
N LEU A 39 -5.50 -5.35 -1.25
CA LEU A 39 -5.53 -5.65 -2.68
C LEU A 39 -6.33 -6.91 -2.98
N ALA A 40 -6.12 -7.99 -2.22
CA ALA A 40 -6.81 -9.26 -2.42
C ALA A 40 -8.34 -9.16 -2.19
N LEU A 41 -8.77 -8.30 -1.27
CA LEU A 41 -10.17 -8.11 -0.90
C LEU A 41 -10.82 -6.88 -1.57
N GLY A 42 -10.09 -6.13 -2.39
CA GLY A 42 -10.58 -4.90 -3.00
C GLY A 42 -10.92 -3.79 -1.98
N ARG A 43 -10.24 -3.75 -0.83
CA ARG A 43 -10.45 -2.70 0.18
C ARG A 43 -9.74 -1.41 -0.19
N GLU A 44 -10.27 -0.30 0.30
CA GLU A 44 -9.68 1.03 0.08
C GLU A 44 -8.27 1.12 0.69
N LEU A 45 -7.37 1.81 -0.02
CA LEU A 45 -6.02 2.07 0.47
C LEU A 45 -5.98 3.40 1.23
N ALA A 46 -5.42 3.37 2.44
CA ALA A 46 -5.17 4.58 3.20
C ALA A 46 -4.13 5.46 2.47
N PRO A 47 -4.34 6.79 2.43
CA PRO A 47 -3.35 7.71 1.90
C PRO A 47 -2.15 7.77 2.85
N GLY A 48 -0.94 7.79 2.28
CA GLY A 48 0.26 8.10 3.05
C GLY A 48 0.39 9.60 3.31
N ASP A 49 1.13 9.95 4.37
CA ASP A 49 1.50 11.32 4.67
C ASP A 49 3.00 11.55 4.37
N PRO A 50 3.34 12.17 3.23
CA PRO A 50 4.73 12.42 2.86
C PRO A 50 5.53 13.24 3.89
N ASN A 51 4.87 14.02 4.73
CA ASN A 51 5.53 14.81 5.77
C ASN A 51 6.12 13.94 6.88
N THR A 52 5.68 12.69 6.99
CA THR A 52 6.11 11.75 8.04
C THR A 52 7.17 10.75 7.58
N TYR A 53 7.34 10.55 6.28
CA TYR A 53 8.21 9.50 5.71
C TYR A 53 9.66 9.56 6.17
N TYR A 54 10.16 10.77 6.42
CA TYR A 54 11.54 11.00 6.85
C TYR A 54 11.57 11.75 8.18
N THR A 55 10.69 11.35 9.08
CA THR A 55 10.65 11.85 10.46
C THR A 55 11.01 10.74 11.43
N GLY A 56 11.58 11.10 12.57
CA GLY A 56 11.88 10.15 13.64
C GLY A 56 10.66 9.93 14.54
N GLY A 57 10.57 8.74 15.15
CA GLY A 57 9.49 8.41 16.08
C GLY A 57 8.50 7.40 15.49
N ALA A 58 7.37 7.23 16.19
CA ALA A 58 6.35 6.24 15.81
C ALA A 58 5.35 6.76 14.77
N GLY A 59 5.13 8.08 14.74
CA GLY A 59 4.13 8.75 13.92
C GLY A 59 4.41 8.62 12.42
N GLY A 60 3.47 8.06 11.67
CA GLY A 60 3.62 7.79 10.24
C GLY A 60 4.63 6.67 9.94
N TYR A 61 4.88 5.79 10.90
CA TYR A 61 5.80 4.65 10.75
C TYR A 61 5.18 3.33 11.19
N VAL A 62 4.79 3.22 12.47
CA VAL A 62 4.23 1.98 13.06
C VAL A 62 2.78 2.12 13.50
N ASP A 63 2.20 3.31 13.35
CA ASP A 63 0.87 3.67 13.85
C ASP A 63 -0.21 3.72 12.76
N TYR A 64 0.13 3.40 11.51
CA TYR A 64 -0.88 3.21 10.46
C TYR A 64 -1.81 2.03 10.79
N PRO A 65 -3.14 2.22 10.76
CA PRO A 65 -4.08 1.17 11.10
C PRO A 65 -4.21 0.14 9.96
N THR A 66 -4.45 -1.12 10.32
CA THR A 66 -4.97 -2.11 9.38
C THR A 66 -6.42 -1.78 9.01
N ALA A 67 -6.91 -2.27 7.87
CA ALA A 67 -8.29 -2.02 7.44
C ALA A 67 -9.30 -2.53 8.48
N ASP A 68 -9.08 -3.72 9.05
CA ASP A 68 -9.95 -4.26 10.11
C ASP A 68 -10.00 -3.40 11.38
N LEU A 69 -8.91 -2.68 11.69
CA LEU A 69 -8.86 -1.78 12.85
C LEU A 69 -9.53 -0.43 12.51
N ALA A 70 -9.29 0.10 11.31
CA ALA A 70 -9.88 1.34 10.84
C ALA A 70 -11.41 1.25 10.74
N GLU A 71 -11.94 0.13 10.25
CA GLU A 71 -13.39 -0.10 10.15
C GLU A 71 -14.10 -0.20 11.52
N ARG A 72 -13.37 -0.53 12.59
CA ARG A 72 -13.91 -0.63 13.96
C ARG A 72 -13.98 0.72 14.68
N HIS A 73 -13.28 1.73 14.18
CA HIS A 73 -13.21 3.08 14.76
C HIS A 73 -13.60 4.15 13.72
N PRO A 74 -14.87 4.21 13.29
CA PRO A 74 -15.38 5.33 12.50
C PRO A 74 -15.60 6.60 13.34
#